data_AF-A0A2K9BWG4-F1
#
_entry.id   AF-A0A2K9BWG4-F1
#
_cell.length_a   1.000
_cell.length_b   1.000
_cell.length_c   1.000
_cell.angle_alpha   90.00
_cell.angle_beta   90.00
_cell.angle_gamma   90.00
#
_symmetry.space_group_name_H-M   'P 1'
#
loop_
_entity.id
_entity.type
_entity.pdbx_description
1 polymer ?
#
loop_
_entity_poly.entity_id
_entity_poly.type
_entity_poly.pdbx_seq_one_letter_code
_entity_poly.pdbx_strand_id
1 'polypeptide(L)'
;MRLLSYAISGLRLYENHECRMDLYAIDAVREPGYTHMLDGAARNISVNTVIGIAGINASGKTTALRVAELALAVAGGMSLGSLNPDLFPLYDTMDDRIGVRALFEQDGRFHFIDSLLERTGEGRTPLRFIRETLSIHHGKLSKKMLASAMNGTLDSERWTVLSSRNVGRPGVRGELSADAKRYLPPDRSICGAFVKDTDIATELLPVSPTLTVSPARPVVTLFDASIERLDYDKDGIHLKFRNEGEEREITPNSLVNMVSSGTLRGGALVGRALETLRAGGYLIVDELENSINKQLVFTIMDLFASPVTNPHGATLLFSTHYPELLDHFTRKDSIWFAVRDGKGFALRNLGAYLGRTDLKKSVSFFANRVPGTAPSYAAVRALQDYAERYVHA
;
A
#
# COMPACT_ATOMS: atom_id res chain seq x y z
N MET A 1 -7.83 -7.45 -10.06
CA MET A 1 -6.95 -8.37 -9.29
C MET A 1 -6.93 -7.97 -7.81
N ARG A 2 -6.67 -8.94 -6.91
CA ARG A 2 -6.57 -8.77 -5.46
C ARG A 2 -5.26 -9.38 -4.97
N LEU A 3 -4.29 -8.56 -4.59
CA LEU A 3 -3.09 -9.02 -3.92
C LEU A 3 -3.45 -9.57 -2.53
N LEU A 4 -3.11 -10.84 -2.28
CA LEU A 4 -3.37 -11.52 -1.02
C LEU A 4 -2.14 -11.46 -0.12
N SER A 5 -0.94 -11.67 -0.67
CA SER A 5 0.31 -11.67 0.08
C SER A 5 1.49 -11.41 -0.85
N TYR A 6 2.56 -10.83 -0.31
CA TYR A 6 3.82 -10.70 -1.03
C TYR A 6 5.03 -10.85 -0.11
N ALA A 7 6.16 -11.21 -0.70
CA ALA A 7 7.48 -11.20 -0.08
C ALA A 7 8.50 -10.70 -1.11
N ILE A 8 9.27 -9.67 -0.73
CA ILE A 8 10.30 -9.07 -1.58
C ILE A 8 11.64 -9.19 -0.88
N SER A 9 12.60 -9.84 -1.53
CA SER A 9 13.95 -10.07 -1.03
C SER A 9 15.01 -9.25 -1.78
N GLY A 10 16.18 -9.07 -1.17
CA GLY A 10 17.24 -8.20 -1.67
C GLY A 10 17.08 -6.74 -1.21
N LEU A 11 16.44 -6.51 -0.06
CA LEU A 11 16.23 -5.18 0.52
C LEU A 11 17.24 -4.94 1.65
N ARG A 12 18.37 -4.28 1.38
CA ARG A 12 19.53 -4.11 2.30
C ARG A 12 19.20 -3.50 3.66
N LEU A 13 18.14 -2.68 3.71
CA LEU A 13 17.74 -2.04 4.96
C LEU A 13 16.81 -2.90 5.81
N TYR A 14 16.29 -4.03 5.32
CA TYR A 14 15.38 -4.91 6.05
C TYR A 14 16.11 -6.05 6.78
N GLU A 15 15.56 -6.50 7.90
CA GLU A 15 15.99 -7.73 8.57
C GLU A 15 15.91 -8.90 7.58
N ASN A 16 16.96 -9.71 7.51
CA ASN A 16 17.11 -10.81 6.55
C ASN A 16 17.03 -10.40 5.06
N HIS A 17 17.19 -9.11 4.76
CA HIS A 17 17.04 -8.54 3.42
C HIS A 17 15.66 -8.82 2.79
N GLU A 18 14.61 -9.06 3.59
CA GLU A 18 13.27 -9.39 3.10
C GLU A 18 12.17 -8.55 3.77
N CYS A 19 11.20 -8.10 2.98
CA CYS A 19 9.97 -7.48 3.45
C CYS A 19 8.77 -8.31 3.00
N ARG A 20 7.91 -8.68 3.95
CA ARG A 20 6.72 -9.49 3.70
C ARG A 20 5.50 -8.87 4.35
N MET A 21 4.37 -8.94 3.65
CA MET A 21 3.07 -8.53 4.19
C MET A 21 1.95 -9.41 3.64
N ASP A 22 1.03 -9.78 4.52
CA ASP A 22 -0.23 -10.43 4.16
C ASP A 22 -1.36 -9.37 4.15
N LEU A 23 -2.09 -9.30 3.03
CA LEU A 23 -3.21 -8.38 2.84
C LEU A 23 -4.56 -9.08 3.03
N TYR A 24 -4.61 -10.42 2.96
CA TYR A 24 -5.79 -11.18 3.33
C TYR A 24 -6.04 -11.18 4.84
N ALA A 25 -7.31 -11.33 5.24
CA ALA A 25 -7.70 -11.47 6.63
C ALA A 25 -7.17 -12.79 7.20
N ILE A 26 -6.14 -12.73 8.05
CA ILE A 26 -5.54 -13.90 8.71
C ILE A 26 -6.52 -14.49 9.73
N ASP A 27 -7.12 -13.63 10.57
CA ASP A 27 -8.07 -14.02 11.59
C ASP A 27 -9.46 -14.32 11.00
N ALA A 28 -10.30 -15.05 11.72
CA ALA A 28 -11.67 -15.34 11.29
C ALA A 28 -12.49 -14.05 11.11
N VAL A 29 -13.30 -13.99 10.05
CA VAL A 29 -14.21 -12.86 9.79
C VAL A 29 -15.57 -13.19 10.39
N ARG A 30 -16.01 -12.36 11.36
CA ARG A 30 -17.32 -12.51 12.02
C ARG A 30 -18.34 -11.49 11.53
N GLU A 31 -17.86 -10.30 11.18
CA GLU A 31 -18.65 -9.19 10.66
C GLU A 31 -17.98 -8.66 9.39
N PRO A 32 -18.75 -8.16 8.41
CA PRO A 32 -18.22 -7.77 7.10
C PRO A 32 -17.32 -6.51 7.15
N GLY A 33 -17.41 -5.69 8.20
CA GLY A 33 -16.62 -4.45 8.30
C GLY A 33 -15.10 -4.69 8.20
N TYR A 34 -14.40 -3.80 7.48
CA TYR A 34 -12.95 -3.85 7.22
C TYR A 34 -12.48 -5.01 6.33
N THR A 35 -13.40 -5.79 5.78
CA THR A 35 -13.05 -6.92 4.92
C THR A 35 -13.95 -7.00 3.70
N HIS A 36 -13.43 -7.58 2.64
CA HIS A 36 -14.21 -7.92 1.45
C HIS A 36 -14.03 -9.41 1.18
N MET A 37 -15.14 -10.13 1.11
CA MET A 37 -15.14 -11.55 0.79
C MET A 37 -14.94 -11.72 -0.72
N LEU A 38 -14.00 -12.58 -1.10
CA LEU A 38 -13.73 -12.85 -2.51
C LEU A 38 -14.82 -13.75 -3.10
N ASP A 39 -14.91 -13.81 -4.42
CA ASP A 39 -15.94 -14.58 -5.11
C ASP A 39 -15.44 -15.96 -5.58
N GLY A 40 -16.37 -16.79 -6.05
CA GLY A 40 -16.07 -18.05 -6.72
C GLY A 40 -15.28 -19.04 -5.85
N ALA A 41 -14.15 -19.53 -6.36
CA ALA A 41 -13.31 -20.49 -5.64
C ALA A 41 -12.60 -19.85 -4.43
N ALA A 42 -12.59 -18.52 -4.33
CA ALA A 42 -11.97 -17.76 -3.26
C ALA A 42 -12.92 -17.35 -2.14
N ARG A 43 -14.20 -17.76 -2.17
CA ARG A 43 -15.23 -17.39 -1.17
C ARG A 43 -14.92 -17.64 0.31
N ASN A 44 -13.91 -18.45 0.60
CA ASN A 44 -13.48 -18.72 1.97
C ASN A 44 -12.35 -17.77 2.44
N ILE A 45 -11.90 -16.88 1.55
CA ILE A 45 -10.85 -15.90 1.78
C ILE A 45 -11.49 -14.52 1.71
N SER A 46 -11.12 -13.68 2.66
CA SER A 46 -11.47 -12.26 2.66
C SER A 46 -10.19 -11.44 2.62
N VAL A 47 -10.21 -10.31 1.93
CA VAL A 47 -9.14 -9.32 1.93
C VAL A 47 -9.45 -8.21 2.92
N ASN A 48 -8.42 -7.63 3.53
CA ASN A 48 -8.60 -6.42 4.33
C ASN A 48 -8.83 -5.22 3.40
N THR A 49 -9.86 -4.43 3.65
CA THR A 49 -10.15 -3.22 2.86
C THR A 49 -9.49 -1.97 3.44
N VAL A 50 -9.01 -2.04 4.67
CA VAL A 50 -8.23 -0.97 5.31
C VAL A 50 -7.04 -1.62 6.01
N ILE A 51 -5.83 -1.21 5.66
CA ILE A 51 -4.57 -1.72 6.22
C ILE A 51 -3.72 -0.54 6.68
N GLY A 52 -3.35 -0.54 7.95
CA GLY A 52 -2.53 0.53 8.56
C GLY A 52 -1.13 0.06 8.88
N ILE A 53 -0.12 0.82 8.45
CA ILE A 53 1.29 0.66 8.83
C ILE A 53 1.65 1.76 9.84
N ALA A 54 1.69 1.41 11.12
CA ALA A 54 2.06 2.33 12.19
C ALA A 54 3.52 2.15 12.62
N GLY A 55 4.15 3.20 13.12
CA GLY A 55 5.53 3.15 13.56
C GLY A 55 6.07 4.52 13.92
N ILE A 56 7.15 4.56 14.68
CA ILE A 56 7.86 5.81 15.00
C ILE A 56 8.51 6.42 13.75
N ASN A 57 9.06 7.63 13.88
CA ASN A 57 9.79 8.27 12.78
C ASN A 57 10.99 7.41 12.36
N ALA A 58 11.29 7.41 11.05
CA ALA A 58 12.37 6.65 10.45
C ALA A 58 12.33 5.12 10.71
N SER A 59 11.14 4.55 10.92
CA SER A 59 10.96 3.11 11.13
C SER A 59 10.75 2.28 9.84
N GLY A 60 10.76 2.93 8.66
CA GLY A 60 10.60 2.28 7.36
C GLY A 60 9.15 2.25 6.82
N LYS A 61 8.23 3.05 7.38
CA LYS A 61 6.82 3.15 6.94
C LYS A 61 6.66 3.45 5.44
N THR A 62 7.20 4.57 4.97
CA THR A 62 7.17 4.96 3.55
C THR A 62 7.83 3.91 2.66
N THR A 63 8.95 3.34 3.11
CA THR A 63 9.64 2.26 2.40
C THR A 63 8.74 1.02 2.26
N ALA A 64 7.99 0.66 3.30
CA ALA A 64 7.06 -0.46 3.25
C ALA A 64 5.91 -0.23 2.26
N LEU A 65 5.39 1.00 2.16
CA LEU A 65 4.38 1.36 1.14
C LEU A 65 4.93 1.20 -0.28
N ARG A 66 6.16 1.68 -0.55
CA ARG A 66 6.83 1.51 -1.85
C ARG A 66 7.10 0.04 -2.19
N VAL A 67 7.44 -0.79 -1.20
CA VAL A 67 7.60 -2.23 -1.39
C VAL A 67 6.26 -2.87 -1.76
N ALA A 68 5.16 -2.47 -1.11
CA ALA A 68 3.82 -2.96 -1.48
C ALA A 68 3.41 -2.53 -2.89
N GLU A 69 3.72 -1.29 -3.28
CA GLU A 69 3.51 -0.78 -4.62
C GLU A 69 4.29 -1.58 -5.68
N LEU A 70 5.56 -1.92 -5.41
CA LEU A 70 6.33 -2.81 -6.29
C LEU A 70 5.65 -4.18 -6.43
N ALA A 71 5.18 -4.78 -5.34
CA ALA A 71 4.47 -6.06 -5.38
C ALA A 71 3.19 -5.98 -6.22
N LEU A 72 2.41 -4.91 -6.07
CA LEU A 72 1.22 -4.64 -6.87
C LEU A 72 1.56 -4.44 -8.35
N ALA A 73 2.65 -3.73 -8.66
CA ALA A 73 3.11 -3.51 -10.03
C ALA A 73 3.49 -4.82 -10.72
N VAL A 74 4.25 -5.69 -10.04
CA VAL A 74 4.62 -7.02 -10.55
C VAL A 74 3.37 -7.88 -10.75
N ALA A 75 2.51 -8.00 -9.74
CA ALA A 75 1.29 -8.80 -9.82
C ALA A 75 0.29 -8.25 -10.87
N GLY A 76 0.25 -6.93 -11.05
CA GLY A 76 -0.58 -6.23 -12.03
C GLY A 76 -0.05 -6.28 -13.45
N GLY A 77 1.22 -6.66 -13.65
CA GLY A 77 1.86 -6.62 -14.98
C GLY A 77 2.20 -5.21 -15.47
N MET A 78 2.29 -4.24 -14.56
CA MET A 78 2.60 -2.85 -14.87
C MET A 78 4.04 -2.68 -15.36
N SER A 79 4.30 -1.58 -16.08
CA SER A 79 5.69 -1.16 -16.35
C SER A 79 6.31 -0.63 -15.06
N LEU A 80 7.44 -1.19 -14.65
CA LEU A 80 8.18 -0.66 -13.50
C LEU A 80 8.72 0.75 -13.79
N GLY A 81 8.92 1.09 -15.06
CA GLY A 81 9.33 2.43 -15.48
C GLY A 81 8.29 3.52 -15.23
N SER A 82 6.98 3.22 -15.35
CA SER A 82 5.93 4.20 -15.09
C SER A 82 5.80 4.57 -13.61
N LEU A 83 6.29 3.72 -12.71
CA LEU A 83 6.26 3.93 -11.25
C LEU A 83 7.59 4.47 -10.70
N ASN A 84 8.53 4.83 -11.58
CA ASN A 84 9.87 5.24 -11.17
C ASN A 84 9.88 6.42 -10.17
N PRO A 85 9.06 7.48 -10.29
CA PRO A 85 9.06 8.56 -9.30
C PRO A 85 8.86 8.07 -7.85
N ASP A 86 7.96 7.10 -7.67
CA ASP A 86 7.60 6.56 -6.36
C ASP A 86 8.61 5.50 -5.88
N LEU A 87 9.08 4.65 -6.79
CA LEU A 87 10.03 3.57 -6.51
C LEU A 87 11.49 4.02 -6.44
N PHE A 88 11.85 5.20 -6.97
CA PHE A 88 13.23 5.68 -7.05
C PHE A 88 14.00 5.55 -5.73
N PRO A 89 13.45 5.99 -4.57
CA PRO A 89 14.17 5.88 -3.31
C PRO A 89 14.35 4.44 -2.82
N LEU A 90 13.58 3.49 -3.34
CA LEU A 90 13.71 2.07 -2.99
C LEU A 90 14.94 1.45 -3.66
N TYR A 91 15.28 1.86 -4.89
CA TYR A 91 16.40 1.26 -5.64
C TYR A 91 17.75 1.44 -4.95
N ASP A 92 17.99 2.56 -4.27
CA ASP A 92 19.24 2.77 -3.52
C ASP A 92 19.33 1.91 -2.27
N THR A 93 18.25 1.27 -1.86
CA THR A 93 18.20 0.35 -0.72
C THR A 93 18.15 -1.12 -1.14
N MET A 94 18.17 -1.38 -2.45
CA MET A 94 18.12 -2.71 -3.05
C MET A 94 19.53 -3.29 -3.30
N ASP A 95 19.62 -4.62 -3.24
CA ASP A 95 20.73 -5.40 -3.77
C ASP A 95 20.69 -5.46 -5.31
N ASP A 96 21.73 -5.99 -5.96
CA ASP A 96 21.77 -6.14 -7.42
C ASP A 96 20.70 -7.11 -7.95
N ARG A 97 20.22 -8.02 -7.09
CA ARG A 97 19.20 -9.01 -7.40
C ARG A 97 18.06 -8.94 -6.42
N ILE A 98 16.84 -8.84 -6.96
CA ILE A 98 15.62 -8.64 -6.18
C ILE A 98 14.65 -9.77 -6.47
N GLY A 99 14.28 -10.51 -5.43
CA GLY A 99 13.22 -11.51 -5.52
C GLY A 99 11.87 -10.86 -5.22
N VAL A 100 10.86 -11.12 -6.04
CA VAL A 100 9.48 -10.69 -5.80
C VAL A 100 8.59 -11.91 -5.89
N ARG A 101 7.99 -12.29 -4.77
CA ARG A 101 6.95 -13.32 -4.69
C ARG A 101 5.63 -12.65 -4.37
N ALA A 102 4.62 -12.86 -5.20
CA ALA A 102 3.28 -12.31 -4.97
C ALA A 102 2.20 -13.36 -5.24
N LEU A 103 1.26 -13.45 -4.31
CA LEU A 103 0.09 -14.31 -4.36
C LEU A 103 -1.14 -13.42 -4.50
N PHE A 104 -1.91 -13.61 -5.56
CA PHE A 104 -3.06 -12.77 -5.87
C PHE A 104 -4.24 -13.57 -6.43
N GLU A 105 -5.43 -13.02 -6.28
CA GLU A 105 -6.66 -13.55 -6.84
C GLU A 105 -7.10 -12.69 -8.04
N GLN A 106 -7.57 -13.36 -9.09
CA GLN A 106 -8.17 -12.74 -10.26
C GLN A 106 -9.18 -13.70 -10.87
N ASP A 107 -10.39 -13.22 -11.14
CA ASP A 107 -11.51 -13.96 -11.75
C ASP A 107 -11.82 -15.30 -11.07
N GLY A 108 -11.78 -15.31 -9.73
CA GLY A 108 -12.02 -16.48 -8.89
C GLY A 108 -10.88 -17.50 -8.92
N ARG A 109 -9.70 -17.13 -9.44
CA ARG A 109 -8.53 -18.01 -9.54
C ARG A 109 -7.33 -17.41 -8.81
N PHE A 110 -6.55 -18.27 -8.18
CA PHE A 110 -5.36 -17.87 -7.46
C PHE A 110 -4.13 -18.02 -8.33
N HIS A 111 -3.32 -16.98 -8.35
CA HIS A 111 -2.09 -16.88 -9.12
C HIS A 111 -0.94 -16.60 -8.18
N PHE A 112 0.20 -17.23 -8.46
CA PHE A 112 1.44 -17.00 -7.74
C PHE A 112 2.53 -16.67 -8.74
N ILE A 113 3.14 -15.50 -8.58
CA ILE A 113 4.28 -15.06 -9.38
C ILE A 113 5.54 -15.10 -8.52
N ASP A 114 6.58 -15.76 -9.01
CA ASP A 114 7.94 -15.74 -8.46
C ASP A 114 8.88 -15.14 -9.50
N SER A 115 9.30 -13.91 -9.25
CA SER A 115 10.14 -13.12 -10.14
C SER A 115 11.51 -12.86 -9.52
N LEU A 116 12.55 -12.91 -10.34
CA LEU A 116 13.89 -12.42 -10.02
C LEU A 116 14.18 -11.26 -10.98
N LEU A 117 14.48 -10.11 -10.40
CA LEU A 117 14.86 -8.90 -11.10
C LEU A 117 16.34 -8.61 -10.88
N GLU A 118 16.93 -7.90 -11.83
CA GLU A 118 18.31 -7.44 -11.76
C GLU A 118 18.36 -5.92 -11.91
N ARG A 119 19.21 -5.29 -11.10
CA ARG A 119 19.47 -3.86 -11.18
C ARG A 119 20.49 -3.57 -12.28
N THR A 120 20.13 -2.74 -13.26
CA THR A 120 20.99 -2.46 -14.42
C THR A 120 21.88 -1.23 -14.29
N GLY A 121 21.75 -0.44 -13.22
CA GLY A 121 22.57 0.74 -12.93
C GLY A 121 22.37 1.93 -13.88
N GLU A 122 21.90 1.70 -15.12
CA GLU A 122 21.69 2.69 -16.17
C GLU A 122 20.21 2.83 -16.56
N GLY A 123 19.76 4.05 -16.82
CA GLY A 123 18.48 4.36 -17.46
C GLY A 123 17.31 4.74 -16.53
N ARG A 124 16.16 5.08 -17.15
CA ARG A 124 14.90 5.43 -16.46
C ARG A 124 14.18 4.24 -15.82
N THR A 125 14.64 3.01 -16.04
CA THR A 125 14.04 1.78 -15.51
C THR A 125 15.16 0.88 -14.96
N PRO A 126 15.56 1.05 -13.70
CA PRO A 126 16.76 0.38 -13.19
C PRO A 126 16.56 -1.11 -12.89
N LEU A 127 15.35 -1.66 -13.04
CA LEU A 127 15.05 -3.07 -12.80
C LEU A 127 14.59 -3.77 -14.07
N ARG A 128 15.16 -4.96 -14.33
CA ARG A 128 14.72 -5.86 -15.39
C ARG A 128 14.38 -7.24 -14.86
N PHE A 129 13.31 -7.85 -15.35
CA PHE A 129 12.94 -9.23 -15.06
C PHE A 129 13.90 -10.19 -15.78
N ILE A 130 14.72 -10.90 -15.01
CA ILE A 130 15.67 -11.88 -15.54
C ILE A 130 15.16 -13.31 -15.42
N ARG A 131 14.24 -13.60 -14.49
CA ARG A 131 13.56 -14.89 -14.35
C ARG A 131 12.15 -14.66 -13.81
N GLU A 132 11.15 -15.36 -14.33
CA GLU A 132 9.81 -15.38 -13.75
C GLU A 132 9.16 -16.76 -13.89
N THR A 133 8.36 -17.15 -12.90
CA THR A 133 7.46 -18.31 -12.98
C THR A 133 6.08 -17.90 -12.49
N LEU A 134 5.08 -17.90 -13.38
CA LEU A 134 3.68 -17.67 -13.07
C LEU A 134 2.98 -19.03 -12.91
N SER A 135 2.41 -19.26 -11.75
CA SER A 135 1.65 -20.47 -11.43
C SER A 135 0.21 -20.14 -11.09
N ILE A 136 -0.69 -21.10 -11.34
CA ILE A 136 -2.11 -21.01 -11.00
C ILE A 136 -2.51 -22.17 -10.10
N HIS A 137 -3.43 -21.91 -9.19
CA HIS A 137 -4.11 -22.95 -8.42
C HIS A 137 -5.56 -23.08 -8.88
N HIS A 138 -5.98 -24.32 -9.15
CA HIS A 138 -7.35 -24.64 -9.52
C HIS A 138 -8.13 -25.10 -8.28
N GLY A 139 -9.19 -24.36 -7.93
CA GLY A 139 -10.08 -24.71 -6.84
C GLY A 139 -9.87 -23.84 -5.59
N LYS A 140 -10.31 -24.37 -4.44
CA LYS A 140 -10.38 -23.61 -3.19
C LYS A 140 -9.03 -23.65 -2.46
N LEU A 141 -8.54 -22.49 -2.05
CA LEU A 141 -7.42 -22.37 -1.12
C LEU A 141 -7.91 -22.13 0.31
N SER A 142 -7.28 -22.81 1.26
CA SER A 142 -7.39 -22.47 2.68
C SER A 142 -6.31 -21.45 3.07
N LYS A 143 -6.53 -20.71 4.16
CA LYS A 143 -5.51 -19.79 4.71
C LYS A 143 -4.17 -20.48 5.01
N LYS A 144 -4.21 -21.73 5.47
CA LYS A 144 -2.99 -22.55 5.67
C LYS A 144 -2.23 -22.80 4.37
N MET A 145 -2.95 -23.02 3.27
CA MET A 145 -2.33 -23.21 1.95
C MET A 145 -1.76 -21.90 1.40
N LEU A 146 -2.44 -20.76 1.61
CA LEU A 146 -1.91 -19.43 1.26
C LEU A 146 -0.58 -19.18 2.00
N ALA A 147 -0.56 -19.39 3.32
CA ALA A 147 0.64 -19.23 4.13
C ALA A 147 1.78 -20.17 3.69
N SER A 148 1.45 -21.43 3.35
CA SER A 148 2.42 -22.41 2.87
C SER A 148 3.06 -22.00 1.53
N ALA A 149 2.27 -21.43 0.60
CA ALA A 149 2.77 -20.99 -0.70
C ALA A 149 3.86 -19.90 -0.58
N MET A 150 3.78 -19.07 0.47
CA MET A 150 4.75 -18.00 0.72
C MET A 150 6.01 -18.46 1.47
N ASN A 151 5.98 -19.62 2.13
CA ASN A 151 7.05 -20.08 3.04
C ASN A 151 8.12 -20.96 2.38
N GLY A 152 8.02 -21.26 1.09
CA GLY A 152 8.99 -22.13 0.42
C GLY A 152 8.62 -22.45 -1.02
N THR A 153 9.05 -23.61 -1.49
CA THR A 153 8.74 -24.12 -2.83
C THR A 153 7.25 -24.43 -2.95
N LEU A 154 6.64 -24.01 -4.06
CA LEU A 154 5.25 -24.34 -4.37
C LEU A 154 5.08 -25.86 -4.55
N ASP A 155 4.01 -26.38 -3.97
CA ASP A 155 3.58 -27.77 -4.16
C ASP A 155 3.08 -27.96 -5.61
N SER A 156 3.85 -28.72 -6.40
CA SER A 156 3.56 -28.97 -7.81
C SER A 156 2.32 -29.82 -8.07
N GLU A 157 1.81 -30.53 -7.05
CA GLU A 157 0.52 -31.24 -7.16
C GLU A 157 -0.67 -30.27 -7.05
N ARG A 158 -0.44 -29.09 -6.45
CA ARG A 158 -1.48 -28.08 -6.21
C ARG A 158 -1.37 -26.89 -7.14
N TRP A 159 -0.16 -26.56 -7.60
CA TRP A 159 0.12 -25.39 -8.41
C TRP A 159 0.63 -25.81 -9.78
N THR A 160 -0.04 -25.32 -10.82
CA THR A 160 0.34 -25.58 -12.21
C THR A 160 1.04 -24.35 -12.76
N VAL A 161 2.22 -24.53 -13.36
CA VAL A 161 2.93 -23.45 -14.05
C VAL A 161 2.15 -23.08 -15.31
N LEU A 162 1.71 -21.82 -15.38
CA LEU A 162 1.06 -21.25 -16.56
C LEU A 162 2.09 -20.82 -17.60
N SER A 163 3.12 -20.08 -17.14
CA SER A 163 4.12 -19.48 -18.01
C SER A 163 5.41 -19.19 -17.24
N SER A 164 6.54 -19.14 -17.94
CA SER A 164 7.83 -18.75 -17.36
C SER A 164 8.68 -17.90 -18.29
N ARG A 165 9.52 -17.06 -17.70
CA ARG A 165 10.54 -16.27 -18.38
C ARG A 165 11.92 -16.73 -17.91
N ASN A 166 12.77 -17.11 -18.86
CA ASN A 166 14.18 -17.49 -18.70
C ASN A 166 14.42 -18.60 -17.66
N VAL A 167 13.51 -19.56 -17.54
CA VAL A 167 13.66 -20.74 -16.68
C VAL A 167 14.11 -21.95 -17.48
N GLY A 168 13.66 -22.06 -18.74
CA GLY A 168 13.92 -23.21 -19.60
C GLY A 168 14.23 -22.85 -21.05
N ARG A 169 14.06 -23.85 -21.93
CA ARG A 169 14.19 -23.65 -23.38
C ARG A 169 12.95 -22.92 -23.91
N PRO A 170 13.11 -21.86 -24.73
CA PRO A 170 11.99 -21.09 -25.27
C PRO A 170 10.93 -21.98 -25.95
N GLY A 171 9.65 -21.79 -25.59
CA GLY A 171 8.52 -22.54 -26.15
C GLY A 171 8.30 -23.94 -25.56
N VAL A 172 9.07 -24.35 -24.55
CA VAL A 172 8.97 -25.69 -23.94
C VAL A 172 8.43 -25.59 -22.51
N ARG A 173 7.45 -26.42 -22.16
CA ARG A 173 6.90 -26.55 -20.78
C ARG A 173 6.46 -25.21 -20.15
N GLY A 174 5.80 -24.35 -20.92
CA GLY A 174 5.30 -23.05 -20.45
C GLY A 174 6.33 -21.91 -20.52
N GLU A 175 7.58 -22.18 -20.91
CA GLU A 175 8.57 -21.12 -21.14
C GLU A 175 8.19 -20.26 -22.36
N LEU A 176 8.25 -18.94 -22.21
CA LEU A 176 8.02 -17.98 -23.27
C LEU A 176 8.82 -18.31 -24.54
N SER A 177 8.17 -18.24 -25.70
CA SER A 177 8.85 -18.36 -26.99
C SER A 177 9.83 -17.20 -27.21
N ALA A 178 10.79 -17.38 -28.11
CA ALA A 178 11.74 -16.33 -28.45
C ALA A 178 11.03 -15.08 -28.97
N ASP A 179 9.95 -15.25 -29.74
CA ASP A 179 9.16 -14.12 -30.25
C ASP A 179 8.36 -13.44 -29.13
N ALA A 180 7.73 -14.18 -28.22
CA ALA A 180 7.02 -13.59 -27.10
C ALA A 180 7.94 -12.73 -26.21
N LYS A 181 9.19 -13.17 -26.00
CA LYS A 181 10.21 -12.40 -25.26
C LYS A 181 10.61 -11.09 -25.96
N ARG A 182 10.47 -10.99 -27.29
CA ARG A 182 10.75 -9.74 -28.03
C ARG A 182 9.65 -8.69 -27.84
N TYR A 183 8.40 -9.14 -27.69
CA TYR A 183 7.24 -8.25 -27.52
C TYR A 183 6.95 -7.90 -26.06
N LEU A 184 7.48 -8.67 -25.10
CA LEU A 184 7.33 -8.38 -23.68
C LEU A 184 8.53 -7.57 -23.17
N PRO A 185 8.33 -6.30 -22.78
CA PRO A 185 9.42 -5.47 -22.27
C PRO A 185 10.12 -6.09 -21.05
N PRO A 186 11.43 -5.85 -20.89
CA PRO A 186 12.20 -6.39 -19.77
C PRO A 186 11.80 -5.79 -18.41
N ASP A 187 11.07 -4.67 -18.38
CA ASP A 187 10.58 -3.98 -17.18
C ASP A 187 9.10 -4.27 -16.87
N ARG A 188 8.46 -5.18 -17.61
CA ARG A 188 7.08 -5.63 -17.36
C ARG A 188 7.06 -7.09 -16.94
N SER A 189 6.24 -7.44 -15.96
CA SER A 189 6.05 -8.84 -15.55
C SER A 189 5.25 -9.65 -16.59
N ILE A 190 5.47 -10.97 -16.64
CA ILE A 190 4.63 -11.88 -17.44
C ILE A 190 3.15 -11.85 -17.03
N CYS A 191 2.80 -11.41 -15.81
CA CYS A 191 1.41 -11.32 -15.36
C CYS A 191 0.52 -10.57 -16.35
N GLY A 192 0.97 -9.41 -16.86
CA GLY A 192 0.18 -8.57 -17.77
C GLY A 192 -0.08 -9.19 -19.15
N ALA A 193 0.59 -10.30 -19.49
CA ALA A 193 0.36 -11.04 -20.74
C ALA A 193 -0.53 -12.28 -20.54
N PHE A 194 -0.50 -12.90 -19.37
CA PHE A 194 -1.14 -14.21 -19.13
C PHE A 194 -2.34 -14.16 -18.18
N VAL A 195 -2.49 -13.07 -17.43
CA VAL A 195 -3.62 -12.87 -16.54
C VAL A 195 -4.45 -11.71 -17.11
N LYS A 196 -5.73 -11.97 -17.35
CA LYS A 196 -6.65 -10.95 -17.88
C LYS A 196 -7.01 -9.96 -16.79
N ASP A 197 -7.28 -8.72 -17.20
CA ASP A 197 -7.84 -7.66 -16.36
C ASP A 197 -7.04 -7.44 -15.05
N THR A 198 -5.71 -7.55 -15.14
CA THR A 198 -4.80 -7.25 -14.04
C THR A 198 -4.50 -5.77 -13.87
N ASP A 199 -4.87 -4.95 -14.85
CA ASP A 199 -4.77 -3.49 -14.75
C ASP A 199 -5.66 -3.02 -13.59
N ILE A 200 -5.01 -2.65 -12.50
CA ILE A 200 -5.66 -2.12 -11.31
C ILE A 200 -5.23 -0.68 -11.12
N ALA A 201 -6.18 0.20 -10.82
CA ALA A 201 -5.88 1.51 -10.29
C ALA A 201 -5.10 1.35 -8.98
N THR A 202 -3.81 1.64 -9.03
CA THR A 202 -2.91 1.75 -7.89
C THR A 202 -2.33 3.16 -7.94
N GLU A 203 -2.51 3.91 -6.86
CA GLU A 203 -1.97 5.27 -6.75
C GLU A 203 -1.33 5.43 -5.37
N LEU A 204 -0.04 5.75 -5.35
CA LEU A 204 0.64 6.24 -4.16
C LEU A 204 0.48 7.76 -4.08
N LEU A 205 -0.32 8.23 -3.14
CA LEU A 205 -0.43 9.66 -2.89
C LEU A 205 0.76 10.17 -2.08
N PRO A 206 1.55 11.13 -2.61
CA PRO A 206 2.65 11.72 -1.88
C PRO A 206 2.14 12.57 -0.71
N VAL A 207 3.01 12.83 0.25
CA VAL A 207 2.74 13.71 1.40
C VAL A 207 2.47 15.16 0.96
N SER A 208 3.09 15.58 -0.15
CA SER A 208 2.93 16.93 -0.69
C SER A 208 1.54 17.13 -1.29
N PRO A 209 0.92 18.31 -1.12
CA PRO A 209 -0.36 18.61 -1.74
C PRO A 209 -0.21 18.55 -3.26
N THR A 210 -0.82 17.52 -3.85
CA THR A 210 -1.01 17.46 -5.29
C THR A 210 -2.28 18.26 -5.58
N LEU A 211 -2.22 19.20 -6.51
CA LEU A 211 -3.39 19.97 -6.96
C LEU A 211 -4.30 19.04 -7.78
N THR A 212 -4.97 18.12 -7.10
CA THR A 212 -6.06 17.32 -7.64
C THR A 212 -7.34 17.91 -7.05
N VAL A 213 -7.89 18.93 -7.71
CA VAL A 213 -9.10 19.59 -7.25
C VAL A 213 -10.26 18.62 -7.42
N SER A 214 -10.82 18.14 -6.31
CA SER A 214 -12.00 17.28 -6.32
C SER A 214 -13.24 18.15 -6.60
N PRO A 215 -13.97 17.92 -7.71
CA PRO A 215 -15.04 18.81 -8.17
C PRO A 215 -16.35 18.67 -7.39
N ALA A 216 -16.42 17.83 -6.36
CA ALA A 216 -17.65 17.57 -5.64
C ALA A 216 -17.79 18.49 -4.41
N ARG A 217 -18.80 19.39 -4.43
CA ARG A 217 -19.15 20.31 -3.33
C ARG A 217 -19.09 19.68 -1.91
N PRO A 218 -19.64 18.47 -1.65
CA PRO A 218 -19.60 17.89 -0.31
C PRO A 218 -18.18 17.71 0.24
N VAL A 219 -17.21 17.46 -0.65
CA VAL A 219 -15.82 17.19 -0.29
C VAL A 219 -15.13 18.46 0.19
N VAL A 220 -15.27 19.57 -0.54
CA VAL A 220 -14.59 20.82 -0.18
C VAL A 220 -15.11 21.39 1.12
N THR A 221 -16.44 21.38 1.31
CA THR A 221 -17.08 21.87 2.55
C THR A 221 -16.75 21.03 3.79
N LEU A 222 -16.34 19.77 3.60
CA LEU A 222 -15.94 18.88 4.69
C LEU A 222 -14.63 19.33 5.34
N PHE A 223 -13.70 19.85 4.54
CA PHE A 223 -12.40 20.31 5.01
C PHE A 223 -12.36 21.81 5.32
N ASP A 224 -13.18 22.61 4.63
CA ASP A 224 -13.28 24.04 4.88
C ASP A 224 -14.73 24.54 4.77
N ALA A 225 -15.35 24.75 5.92
CA ALA A 225 -16.73 25.23 5.99
C ALA A 225 -16.89 26.68 5.51
N SER A 226 -15.81 27.44 5.36
CA SER A 226 -15.85 28.81 4.83
C SER A 226 -16.00 28.83 3.31
N ILE A 227 -15.68 27.74 2.61
CA ILE A 227 -15.81 27.65 1.17
C ILE A 227 -17.28 27.29 0.83
N GLU A 228 -17.90 28.09 -0.03
CA GLU A 228 -19.21 27.80 -0.61
C GLU A 228 -19.08 26.93 -1.85
N ARG A 229 -18.08 27.22 -2.69
CA ARG A 229 -17.85 26.54 -3.97
C ARG A 229 -16.37 26.59 -4.35
N LEU A 230 -15.87 25.49 -4.88
CA LEU A 230 -14.55 25.38 -5.50
C LEU A 230 -14.68 24.42 -6.69
N ASP A 231 -14.72 24.98 -7.89
CA ASP A 231 -14.89 24.23 -9.14
C ASP A 231 -13.73 24.52 -10.10
N TYR A 232 -13.57 23.66 -11.10
CA TYR A 232 -12.57 23.80 -12.15
C TYR A 232 -13.21 23.56 -13.51
N ASP A 233 -12.96 24.46 -14.46
CA ASP A 233 -13.38 24.30 -15.85
C ASP A 233 -12.28 24.70 -16.84
N LYS A 234 -12.66 24.96 -18.09
CA LYS A 234 -11.73 25.32 -19.16
C LYS A 234 -11.15 26.72 -19.00
N ASP A 235 -11.83 27.57 -18.25
CA ASP A 235 -11.53 28.99 -18.11
C ASP A 235 -10.69 29.24 -16.84
N GLY A 236 -10.90 28.45 -15.77
CA GLY A 236 -10.02 28.52 -14.61
C GLY A 236 -10.52 27.76 -13.38
N ILE A 237 -9.98 28.15 -12.22
CA ILE A 237 -10.49 27.70 -10.91
C ILE A 237 -11.45 28.77 -10.41
N HIS A 238 -12.67 28.35 -10.07
CA HIS A 238 -13.72 29.21 -9.54
C HIS A 238 -13.86 28.97 -8.04
N LEU A 239 -13.54 29.98 -7.23
CA LEU A 239 -13.60 29.91 -5.77
C LEU A 239 -14.59 30.95 -5.24
N LYS A 240 -15.51 30.50 -4.40
CA LYS A 240 -16.43 31.38 -3.67
C LYS A 240 -16.42 31.03 -2.18
N PHE A 241 -16.13 32.01 -1.34
CA PHE A 241 -16.30 31.88 0.10
C PHE A 241 -17.72 32.24 0.52
N ARG A 242 -18.17 31.64 1.62
CA ARG A 242 -19.45 31.98 2.25
C ARG A 242 -19.41 33.44 2.69
N ASN A 243 -20.52 34.13 2.46
CA ASN A 243 -20.70 35.56 2.74
C ASN A 243 -19.89 36.50 1.82
N GLU A 244 -19.23 35.99 0.78
CA GLU A 244 -18.76 36.82 -0.34
C GLU A 244 -19.85 36.92 -1.42
N GLY A 245 -20.07 38.14 -1.92
CA GLY A 245 -21.06 38.41 -2.96
C GLY A 245 -20.64 37.93 -4.36
N GLU A 246 -19.34 37.87 -4.62
CA GLU A 246 -18.77 37.56 -5.94
C GLU A 246 -17.90 36.29 -5.90
N GLU A 247 -17.97 35.51 -6.98
CA GLU A 247 -17.09 34.37 -7.24
C GLU A 247 -15.77 34.88 -7.82
N ARG A 248 -14.66 34.26 -7.39
CA ARG A 248 -13.32 34.63 -7.81
C ARG A 248 -12.80 33.61 -8.82
N GLU A 249 -12.37 34.08 -9.98
CA GLU A 249 -11.58 33.29 -10.91
C GLU A 249 -10.10 33.42 -10.54
N ILE A 250 -9.46 32.31 -10.21
CA ILE A 250 -8.10 32.30 -9.65
C ILE A 250 -7.19 31.29 -10.35
N THR A 251 -5.88 31.57 -10.27
CA THR A 251 -4.85 30.63 -10.73
C THR A 251 -4.56 29.55 -9.69
N PRO A 252 -3.96 28.40 -10.06
CA PRO A 252 -3.54 27.39 -9.11
C PRO A 252 -2.62 27.92 -8.00
N ASN A 253 -1.69 28.82 -8.33
CA ASN A 253 -0.81 29.44 -7.34
C ASN A 253 -1.58 30.33 -6.36
N SER A 254 -2.58 31.06 -6.84
CA SER A 254 -3.46 31.88 -6.00
C SER A 254 -4.31 31.00 -5.06
N LEU A 255 -4.82 29.86 -5.54
CA LEU A 255 -5.59 28.91 -4.74
C LEU A 255 -4.77 28.39 -3.54
N VAL A 256 -3.51 28.02 -3.75
CA VAL A 256 -2.61 27.53 -2.68
C VAL A 256 -2.40 28.57 -1.57
N ASN A 257 -2.48 29.87 -1.90
CA ASN A 257 -2.34 30.95 -0.92
C ASN A 257 -3.66 31.29 -0.21
N MET A 258 -4.81 30.91 -0.78
CA MET A 258 -6.15 31.26 -0.27
C MET A 258 -6.81 30.13 0.51
N VAL A 259 -6.43 28.88 0.22
CA VAL A 259 -7.03 27.68 0.82
C VAL A 259 -5.96 26.92 1.60
N SER A 260 -6.32 26.41 2.78
CA SER A 260 -5.36 25.67 3.62
C SER A 260 -4.81 24.44 2.89
N SER A 261 -3.54 24.11 3.13
CA SER A 261 -2.92 22.90 2.57
C SER A 261 -3.68 21.62 2.95
N GLY A 262 -4.26 21.59 4.17
CA GLY A 262 -5.10 20.49 4.63
C GLY A 262 -6.40 20.34 3.84
N THR A 263 -7.01 21.45 3.42
CA THR A 263 -8.21 21.45 2.58
C THR A 263 -7.91 20.92 1.18
N LEU A 264 -6.82 21.38 0.55
CA LEU A 264 -6.42 20.92 -0.78
C LEU A 264 -6.02 19.44 -0.77
N ARG A 265 -5.21 19.03 0.21
CA ARG A 265 -4.79 17.63 0.37
C ARG A 265 -5.97 16.72 0.69
N GLY A 266 -6.82 17.12 1.63
CA GLY A 266 -8.00 16.37 2.02
C GLY A 266 -8.97 16.18 0.85
N GLY A 267 -9.19 17.26 0.08
CA GLY A 267 -10.00 17.22 -1.13
C GLY A 267 -9.47 16.24 -2.17
N ALA A 268 -8.17 16.30 -2.47
CA ALA A 268 -7.51 15.37 -3.37
C ALA A 268 -7.62 13.91 -2.89
N LEU A 269 -7.36 13.67 -1.61
CA LEU A 269 -7.44 12.34 -0.99
C LEU A 269 -8.85 11.75 -1.09
N VAL A 270 -9.89 12.51 -0.76
CA VAL A 270 -11.28 12.03 -0.86
C VAL A 270 -11.67 11.83 -2.32
N GLY A 271 -11.25 12.72 -3.23
CA GLY A 271 -11.46 12.54 -4.66
C GLY A 271 -10.92 11.19 -5.16
N ARG A 272 -9.67 10.88 -4.82
CA ARG A 272 -9.04 9.59 -5.15
C ARG A 272 -9.71 8.42 -4.45
N ALA A 273 -10.05 8.56 -3.17
CA ALA A 273 -10.77 7.53 -2.44
C ALA A 273 -12.08 7.15 -3.15
N LEU A 274 -12.86 8.12 -3.61
CA LEU A 274 -14.10 7.86 -4.35
C LEU A 274 -13.84 7.18 -5.70
N GLU A 275 -12.79 7.58 -6.43
CA GLU A 275 -12.38 6.91 -7.67
C GLU A 275 -11.99 5.45 -7.43
N THR A 276 -11.19 5.17 -6.40
CA THR A 276 -10.80 3.81 -6.02
C THR A 276 -11.99 2.99 -5.52
N LEU A 277 -12.90 3.57 -4.72
CA LEU A 277 -14.11 2.87 -4.26
C LEU A 277 -15.03 2.51 -5.43
N ARG A 278 -15.13 3.39 -6.44
CA ARG A 278 -15.93 3.17 -7.65
C ARG A 278 -15.32 2.09 -8.55
N ALA A 279 -14.00 2.07 -8.72
CA ALA A 279 -13.33 1.12 -9.62
C ALA A 279 -12.90 -0.19 -8.93
N GLY A 280 -12.78 -0.20 -7.61
CA GLY A 280 -11.96 -1.17 -6.89
C GLY A 280 -10.47 -0.78 -6.92
N GLY A 281 -9.60 -1.69 -6.47
CA GLY A 281 -8.15 -1.50 -6.51
C GLY A 281 -7.55 -1.02 -5.19
N TYR A 282 -6.43 -0.29 -5.27
CA TYR A 282 -5.61 0.08 -4.12
C TYR A 282 -5.37 1.58 -4.08
N LEU A 283 -5.71 2.21 -2.95
CA LEU A 283 -5.28 3.56 -2.61
C LEU A 283 -4.16 3.46 -1.58
N ILE A 284 -2.95 3.89 -1.96
CA ILE A 284 -1.80 3.88 -1.06
C ILE A 284 -1.53 5.31 -0.59
N VAL A 285 -1.46 5.53 0.72
CA VAL A 285 -1.33 6.89 1.28
C VAL A 285 -0.24 6.92 2.34
N ASP A 286 0.78 7.74 2.13
CA ASP A 286 1.77 8.00 3.17
C ASP A 286 1.25 9.08 4.13
N GLU A 287 1.37 8.84 5.43
CA GLU A 287 0.90 9.71 6.52
C GLU A 287 -0.54 10.18 6.33
N LEU A 288 -1.50 9.25 6.39
CA LEU A 288 -2.92 9.51 6.12
C LEU A 288 -3.49 10.68 6.94
N GLU A 289 -3.01 10.86 8.17
CA GLU A 289 -3.41 11.90 9.10
C GLU A 289 -2.87 13.30 8.78
N ASN A 290 -1.83 13.40 7.95
CA ASN A 290 -1.05 14.62 7.91
C ASN A 290 -1.88 15.76 7.32
N SER A 291 -1.97 16.84 8.10
CA SER A 291 -2.76 18.04 7.80
C SER A 291 -4.28 17.80 7.68
N ILE A 292 -4.79 16.68 8.21
CA ILE A 292 -6.21 16.32 8.20
C ILE A 292 -6.72 16.10 9.62
N ASN A 293 -7.96 16.53 9.90
CA ASN A 293 -8.61 16.25 11.16
C ASN A 293 -8.83 14.74 11.34
N LYS A 294 -8.51 14.21 12.53
CA LYS A 294 -8.65 12.79 12.86
C LYS A 294 -10.03 12.19 12.57
N GLN A 295 -11.12 12.92 12.79
CA GLN A 295 -12.48 12.42 12.50
C GLN A 295 -12.71 12.23 10.99
N LEU A 296 -12.09 13.05 10.16
CA LEU A 296 -12.13 12.89 8.71
C LEU A 296 -11.32 11.69 8.26
N VAL A 297 -10.17 11.43 8.90
CA VAL A 297 -9.40 10.20 8.66
C VAL A 297 -10.25 8.96 8.96
N PHE A 298 -10.97 8.94 10.09
CA PHE A 298 -11.91 7.86 10.41
C PHE A 298 -13.02 7.72 9.39
N THR A 299 -13.59 8.84 8.95
CA THR A 299 -14.62 8.83 7.90
C THR A 299 -14.09 8.19 6.61
N ILE A 300 -12.86 8.53 6.19
CA ILE A 300 -12.23 7.92 5.01
C ILE A 300 -12.02 6.42 5.22
N MET A 301 -11.51 6.00 6.39
CA MET A 301 -11.36 4.58 6.72
C MET A 301 -12.72 3.85 6.66
N ASP A 302 -13.79 4.47 7.17
CA ASP A 302 -15.14 3.89 7.20
C ASP A 302 -15.74 3.72 5.79
N LEU A 303 -15.42 4.62 4.86
CA LEU A 303 -15.81 4.47 3.45
C LEU A 303 -15.25 3.18 2.83
N PHE A 304 -13.99 2.83 3.14
CA PHE A 304 -13.38 1.57 2.67
C PHE A 304 -13.82 0.37 3.51
N ALA A 305 -14.12 0.55 4.79
CA ALA A 305 -14.54 -0.53 5.68
C ALA A 305 -15.97 -1.00 5.44
N SER A 306 -16.86 -0.12 4.97
CA SER A 306 -18.28 -0.42 4.78
C SER A 306 -18.56 -1.07 3.42
N PRO A 307 -19.28 -2.20 3.37
CA PRO A 307 -19.66 -2.83 2.10
C PRO A 307 -20.68 -2.01 1.30
N VAL A 308 -21.35 -1.05 1.93
CA VAL A 308 -22.31 -0.15 1.26
C VAL A 308 -21.57 0.86 0.38
N THR A 309 -20.48 1.42 0.88
CA THR A 309 -19.66 2.42 0.17
C THR A 309 -18.53 1.79 -0.62
N ASN A 310 -18.12 0.55 -0.27
CA ASN A 310 -17.08 -0.21 -0.93
C ASN A 310 -17.58 -1.56 -1.51
N PRO A 311 -18.54 -1.53 -2.46
CA PRO A 311 -19.08 -2.76 -3.05
C PRO A 311 -18.03 -3.52 -3.88
N HIS A 312 -17.01 -2.82 -4.36
CA HIS A 312 -15.92 -3.37 -5.18
C HIS A 312 -14.67 -3.66 -4.36
N GLY A 313 -14.75 -3.78 -3.04
CA GLY A 313 -13.68 -4.28 -2.18
C GLY A 313 -12.33 -3.56 -2.31
N ALA A 314 -12.32 -2.29 -2.68
CA ALA A 314 -11.14 -1.45 -2.73
C ALA A 314 -10.37 -1.51 -1.40
N THR A 315 -9.04 -1.39 -1.48
CA THR A 315 -8.17 -1.45 -0.30
C THR A 315 -7.46 -0.12 -0.11
N LEU A 316 -7.65 0.48 1.06
CA LEU A 316 -6.83 1.58 1.57
C LEU A 316 -5.63 0.99 2.31
N LEU A 317 -4.42 1.22 1.81
CA LEU A 317 -3.17 0.89 2.48
C LEU A 317 -2.47 2.18 2.86
N PHE A 318 -2.29 2.43 4.14
CA PHE A 318 -1.72 3.71 4.57
C PHE A 318 -0.67 3.58 5.66
N SER A 319 0.15 4.61 5.80
CA SER A 319 1.04 4.76 6.95
C SER A 319 0.55 5.83 7.92
N THR A 320 0.93 5.69 9.19
CA THR A 320 0.59 6.65 10.25
C THR A 320 1.64 6.69 11.36
N HIS A 321 1.83 7.85 11.97
CA HIS A 321 2.52 8.08 13.23
C HIS A 321 1.57 8.28 14.43
N TYR A 322 0.25 8.25 14.24
CA TYR A 322 -0.79 8.37 15.27
C TYR A 322 -1.35 7.01 15.72
N PRO A 323 -0.90 6.45 16.86
CA PRO A 323 -1.37 5.16 17.34
C PRO A 323 -2.86 5.14 17.67
N GLU A 324 -3.47 6.31 17.91
CA GLU A 324 -4.90 6.43 18.17
C GLU A 324 -5.75 6.12 16.93
N LEU A 325 -5.18 6.13 15.72
CA LEU A 325 -5.89 5.62 14.54
C LEU A 325 -6.08 4.11 14.61
N LEU A 326 -5.16 3.40 15.28
CA LEU A 326 -5.21 1.94 15.41
C LEU A 326 -6.44 1.50 16.19
N ASP A 327 -6.88 2.29 17.17
CA ASP A 327 -8.05 1.98 17.99
C ASP A 327 -9.36 1.98 17.20
N HIS A 328 -9.40 2.60 16.02
CA HIS A 328 -10.55 2.60 15.11
C HIS A 328 -10.73 1.27 14.37
N PHE A 329 -9.63 0.52 14.17
CA PHE A 329 -9.73 -0.79 13.55
C PHE A 329 -10.48 -1.76 14.46
N THR A 330 -11.43 -2.50 13.90
CA THR A 330 -12.10 -3.62 14.59
C THR A 330 -11.22 -4.87 14.65
N ARG A 331 -10.24 -4.97 13.75
CA ARG A 331 -9.37 -6.14 13.59
C ARG A 331 -7.89 -5.81 13.80
N LYS A 332 -7.12 -6.81 14.24
CA LYS A 332 -5.68 -6.67 14.52
C LYS A 332 -4.80 -7.17 13.38
N ASP A 333 -5.32 -8.07 12.54
CA ASP A 333 -4.60 -8.63 11.38
C ASP A 333 -4.47 -7.63 10.21
N SER A 334 -5.22 -6.53 10.24
CA SER A 334 -5.10 -5.41 9.29
C SER A 334 -4.09 -4.32 9.73
N ILE A 335 -3.41 -4.51 10.88
CA ILE A 335 -2.45 -3.54 11.41
C ILE A 335 -1.05 -4.13 11.40
N TRP A 336 -0.11 -3.37 10.83
CA TRP A 336 1.30 -3.71 10.75
C TRP A 336 2.13 -2.63 11.43
N PHE A 337 3.17 -3.05 12.16
CA PHE A 337 4.15 -2.15 12.71
C PHE A 337 5.44 -2.18 11.91
N ALA A 338 5.81 -1.01 11.38
CA ALA A 338 7.15 -0.77 10.87
C ALA A 338 8.06 -0.43 12.03
N VAL A 339 9.06 -1.28 12.27
CA VAL A 339 10.03 -1.14 13.37
C VAL A 339 11.45 -1.19 12.83
N ARG A 340 12.38 -0.59 13.59
CA ARG A 340 13.81 -0.68 13.32
C ARG A 340 14.54 -1.06 14.60
N ASP A 341 15.10 -2.26 14.67
CA ASP A 341 15.69 -2.82 15.90
C ASP A 341 17.15 -3.28 15.70
N GLY A 342 18.02 -2.37 15.25
CA GLY A 342 19.47 -2.63 15.10
C GLY A 342 19.83 -3.66 14.01
N LYS A 343 18.90 -4.52 13.60
CA LYS A 343 19.04 -5.53 12.54
C LYS A 343 18.51 -5.08 11.17
N GLY A 344 17.86 -3.92 11.12
CA GLY A 344 17.19 -3.41 9.93
C GLY A 344 15.74 -3.02 10.21
N PHE A 345 15.01 -2.71 9.15
CA PHE A 345 13.57 -2.53 9.13
C PHE A 345 12.88 -3.89 9.18
N ALA A 346 11.74 -3.95 9.87
CA ALA A 346 10.86 -5.10 9.85
C ALA A 346 9.40 -4.65 9.86
N LEU A 347 8.54 -5.44 9.21
CA LEU A 347 7.09 -5.32 9.31
C LEU A 347 6.56 -6.43 10.22
N ARG A 348 5.84 -6.04 11.26
CA ARG A 348 5.31 -6.96 12.28
C ARG A 348 3.79 -6.83 12.35
N ASN A 349 3.07 -7.90 12.01
CA ASN A 349 1.61 -7.89 12.12
C ASN A 349 1.20 -7.84 13.60
N LEU A 350 0.33 -6.90 13.96
CA LEU A 350 -0.12 -6.74 15.35
C LEU A 350 -0.82 -8.00 15.89
N GLY A 351 -1.52 -8.72 15.01
CA GLY A 351 -2.19 -9.98 15.31
C GLY A 351 -1.30 -11.05 15.92
N ALA A 352 -0.02 -11.08 15.54
CA ALA A 352 0.96 -12.04 16.04
C ALA A 352 1.49 -11.69 17.45
N TYR A 353 1.39 -10.43 17.87
CA TYR A 353 1.95 -9.93 19.14
C TYR A 353 0.89 -9.67 20.21
N LEU A 354 -0.37 -9.45 19.82
CA LEU A 354 -1.47 -9.29 20.76
C LEU A 354 -2.24 -10.60 20.95
N GLY A 355 -2.22 -11.10 22.19
CA GLY A 355 -3.16 -12.12 22.65
C GLY A 355 -4.60 -11.59 22.78
N ARG A 356 -5.48 -12.33 23.47
CA ARG A 356 -6.86 -11.90 23.80
C ARG A 356 -6.88 -10.89 24.96
N THR A 357 -6.16 -9.79 24.84
CA THR A 357 -6.18 -8.74 25.88
C THR A 357 -7.02 -7.57 25.40
N ASP A 358 -7.98 -7.13 26.21
CA ASP A 358 -8.89 -6.00 25.97
C ASP A 358 -8.20 -4.62 26.01
N LEU A 359 -6.88 -4.59 25.78
CA LEU A 359 -6.11 -3.37 25.76
C LEU A 359 -6.28 -2.67 24.43
N LYS A 360 -6.44 -1.35 24.49
CA LYS A 360 -6.38 -0.47 23.33
C LYS A 360 -5.08 -0.73 22.54
N LYS A 361 -5.19 -0.67 21.22
CA LYS A 361 -4.08 -0.94 20.30
C LYS A 361 -3.05 0.18 20.38
N SER A 362 -3.51 1.41 20.57
CA SER A 362 -2.67 2.57 20.90
C SER A 362 -1.84 2.35 22.17
N VAL A 363 -2.45 1.86 23.25
CA VAL A 363 -1.75 1.55 24.51
C VAL A 363 -0.71 0.47 24.30
N SER A 364 -1.00 -0.54 23.48
CA SER A 364 -0.04 -1.60 23.13
C SER A 364 1.17 -1.06 22.36
N PHE A 365 0.96 -0.07 21.49
CA PHE A 365 2.03 0.64 20.79
C PHE A 365 2.89 1.44 21.76
N PHE A 366 2.30 2.28 22.61
CA PHE A 366 3.05 3.08 23.59
C PHE A 366 3.79 2.24 24.64
N ALA A 367 3.23 1.08 25.02
CA ALA A 367 3.86 0.16 25.96
C ALA A 367 5.03 -0.63 25.35
N ASN A 368 5.43 -0.35 24.10
CA ASN A 368 6.49 -1.05 23.37
C ASN A 368 6.32 -2.58 23.36
N ARG A 369 5.06 -3.06 23.36
CA ARG A 369 4.76 -4.51 23.31
C ARG A 369 5.26 -5.16 22.04
N VAL A 370 5.35 -4.37 20.97
CA VAL A 370 6.14 -4.71 19.79
C VAL A 370 7.43 -3.89 19.88
N PRO A 371 8.59 -4.53 20.09
CA PRO A 371 9.85 -3.82 20.27
C PRO A 371 10.14 -2.87 19.09
N GLY A 372 10.51 -1.63 19.40
CA GLY A 372 10.85 -0.59 18.42
C GLY A 372 9.73 0.42 18.14
N THR A 373 8.69 0.46 18.98
CA THR A 373 7.52 1.36 18.82
C THR A 373 7.52 2.57 19.76
N ALA A 374 8.53 2.70 20.64
CA ALA A 374 8.75 3.89 21.48
C ALA A 374 10.23 4.34 21.46
N PRO A 375 10.52 5.63 21.66
CA PRO A 375 11.89 6.12 21.86
C PRO A 375 12.58 5.39 23.01
N SER A 376 13.89 5.15 22.90
CA SER A 376 14.62 4.52 24.00
C SER A 376 14.73 5.48 25.18
N TYR A 377 14.54 4.95 26.39
CA TYR A 377 14.69 5.72 27.63
C TYR A 377 16.06 6.41 27.72
N ALA A 378 17.11 5.72 27.27
CA ALA A 378 18.47 6.25 27.21
C ALA A 378 18.59 7.49 26.31
N ALA A 379 17.94 7.50 25.15
CA ALA A 379 17.97 8.66 24.25
C ALA A 379 17.22 9.86 24.84
N VAL A 380 16.07 9.63 25.48
CA VAL A 380 15.31 10.69 26.16
C VAL A 380 16.13 11.30 27.29
N ARG A 381 16.78 10.47 28.12
CA ARG A 381 17.65 10.93 29.19
C ARG A 381 18.87 11.70 28.66
N ALA A 382 19.54 11.20 27.61
CA ALA A 382 20.67 11.89 27.01
C ALA A 382 20.32 13.29 26.47
N LEU A 383 19.11 13.46 25.93
CA LEU A 383 18.60 14.78 25.52
C LEU A 383 18.36 15.69 26.73
N GLN A 384 17.79 15.16 27.82
CA GLN A 384 17.59 15.92 29.06
C GLN A 384 18.94 16.38 29.64
N ASP A 385 19.93 15.49 29.72
CA ASP A 385 21.29 15.80 30.21
C ASP A 385 22.02 16.80 29.30
N TYR A 386 21.79 16.74 27.98
CA TYR A 386 22.31 17.73 27.03
C TYR A 386 21.64 19.10 27.22
N ALA A 387 20.31 19.13 27.34
CA ALA A 387 19.56 20.36 27.53
C ALA A 387 19.94 21.05 28.84
N GLU A 388 20.09 20.29 29.93
CA GLU A 388 20.56 20.82 31.22
C GLU A 388 21.94 21.48 31.08
N ARG A 389 22.90 20.79 30.44
CA ARG A 389 24.24 21.37 30.20
C ARG A 389 24.20 22.60 29.29
N TYR A 390 23.35 22.63 28.28
CA TYR A 390 23.26 23.74 27.34
C TYR A 390 22.61 24.98 27.96
N VAL A 391 21.58 24.81 28.78
CA VAL A 391 20.86 25.92 29.44
C VAL A 391 21.69 26.54 30.57
N HIS A 392 22.56 25.75 31.21
CA HIS A 392 23.39 26.20 32.34
C HIS A 392 24.86 26.51 31.97
N ALA A 393 25.22 26.49 30.68
CA ALA A 393 26.50 26.96 30.15
C ALA A 393 26.38 28.42 29.71
#